data_AF-A0A6L7CGV3-F1
#
_entry.id   AF-A0A6L7CGV3-F1
#
_cell.length_a   1.000
_cell.length_b   1.000
_cell.length_c   1.000
_cell.angle_alpha   90.00
_cell.angle_beta   90.00
_cell.angle_gamma   90.00
#
_symmetry.space_group_name_H-M   'P 1'
#
loop_
_entity.id
_entity.type
_entity.pdbx_description
1 polymer ?
#
loop_
_entity_poly.entity_id
_entity_poly.type
_entity_poly.pdbx_seq_one_letter_code
_entity_poly.pdbx_strand_id
1 'polypeptide(L)'
;ETVDFFGDKMEWVAPHMGTDVALMLGIAHTLVENGWHDEAFLTRCTTGYAVFASYLLGESDGIAKNAEWAAEICGVNAAKIRELAALFHQNTTMLMAGWGMQRQQFGEQKHWMIVTLAAMLGQIGTPGGGFGLSYHFANGGNPTRRSAVLSSMQGSLPGGCDAVDKIPVARIVEALENPGGAYQHNGMNRHFPDIRFIWWAGGANFTHHQDTNRLIRAWQKPELVVISECFWTAAAKHADIVLPATTSFERNDLTMTGDYSNQHLVPMKQVVPPRYEARNDFDVFAELSERWEKGGYARFTEGKSQLQWLETFYNVARQRGASQQVELPPFAEFWQANQLIEMPENPDSERFIRFADFCR
;
A
#
# COMPACT_ATOMS: atom_id res chain seq x y z
N GLU A 1 16.66 13.73 -9.08
CA GLU A 1 16.91 12.28 -9.30
C GLU A 1 16.34 11.77 -10.63
N THR A 2 15.01 11.67 -10.85
CA THR A 2 14.46 11.15 -12.12
C THR A 2 14.78 12.03 -13.33
N VAL A 3 14.67 13.35 -13.19
CA VAL A 3 15.05 14.34 -14.21
C VAL A 3 16.53 14.19 -14.56
N ASP A 4 17.38 14.07 -13.55
CA ASP A 4 18.83 13.92 -13.73
C ASP A 4 19.20 12.59 -14.41
N PHE A 5 18.45 11.51 -14.12
CA PHE A 5 18.67 10.19 -14.71
C PHE A 5 18.34 10.16 -16.21
N PHE A 6 17.19 10.71 -16.59
CA PHE A 6 16.76 10.69 -18.00
C PHE A 6 17.38 11.80 -18.83
N GLY A 7 17.75 12.93 -18.23
CA GLY A 7 18.29 14.10 -18.93
C GLY A 7 17.38 14.51 -20.09
N ASP A 8 17.98 14.70 -21.28
CA ASP A 8 17.26 15.10 -22.50
C ASP A 8 16.31 14.03 -23.07
N LYS A 9 16.26 12.82 -22.49
CA LYS A 9 15.35 11.73 -22.92
C LYS A 9 13.96 11.80 -22.29
N MET A 10 13.68 12.83 -21.49
CA MET A 10 12.35 13.07 -20.94
C MET A 10 11.95 14.53 -21.10
N GLU A 11 10.64 14.76 -21.10
CA GLU A 11 10.06 16.09 -21.02
C GLU A 11 9.26 16.22 -19.73
N TRP A 12 9.46 17.30 -18.99
CA TRP A 12 8.65 17.60 -17.81
C TRP A 12 7.43 18.44 -18.18
N VAL A 13 6.25 17.83 -18.07
CA VAL A 13 4.95 18.52 -18.18
C VAL A 13 4.42 18.81 -16.78
N ALA A 14 4.19 20.08 -16.48
CA ALA A 14 3.86 20.56 -15.14
C ALA A 14 2.43 21.14 -15.07
N PRO A 15 1.39 20.31 -14.88
CA PRO A 15 0.05 20.83 -14.62
C PRO A 15 -0.03 21.53 -13.25
N HIS A 16 -1.01 22.42 -13.10
CA HIS A 16 -1.37 22.99 -11.80
C HIS A 16 -1.69 21.89 -10.78
N MET A 17 -1.43 22.17 -9.50
CA MET A 17 -1.67 21.19 -8.43
C MET A 17 -3.15 20.78 -8.39
N GLY A 18 -3.42 19.48 -8.38
CA GLY A 18 -4.77 18.94 -8.25
C GLY A 18 -5.60 18.93 -9.53
N THR A 19 -5.05 19.33 -10.69
CA THR A 19 -5.78 19.41 -11.97
C THR A 19 -5.52 18.26 -12.93
N ASP A 20 -4.95 17.15 -12.45
CA ASP A 20 -4.55 15.99 -13.27
C ASP A 20 -5.72 15.39 -14.07
N VAL A 21 -6.92 15.38 -13.51
CA VAL A 21 -8.13 14.85 -14.17
C VAL A 21 -8.52 15.72 -15.36
N ALA A 22 -8.38 17.05 -15.26
CA ALA A 22 -8.66 17.94 -16.37
C ALA A 22 -7.69 17.69 -17.53
N LEU A 23 -6.39 17.52 -17.23
CA LEU A 23 -5.39 17.14 -18.23
C LEU A 23 -5.76 15.81 -18.90
N MET A 24 -6.07 14.77 -18.13
CA MET A 24 -6.45 13.47 -18.67
C MET A 24 -7.75 13.50 -19.49
N LEU A 25 -8.73 14.29 -19.10
CA LEU A 25 -9.96 14.50 -19.87
C LEU A 25 -9.68 15.21 -21.20
N GLY A 26 -8.81 16.23 -21.22
CA GLY A 26 -8.39 16.89 -22.46
C GLY A 26 -7.68 15.95 -23.43
N ILE A 27 -6.82 15.06 -22.91
CA ILE A 27 -6.19 13.99 -23.69
C ILE A 27 -7.26 13.01 -24.22
N ALA A 28 -8.14 12.51 -23.35
CA ALA A 28 -9.21 11.60 -23.71
C ALA A 28 -10.16 12.18 -24.77
N HIS A 29 -10.56 13.43 -24.63
CA HIS A 29 -11.40 14.12 -25.61
C HIS A 29 -10.69 14.19 -26.97
N THR A 30 -9.40 14.53 -26.98
CA THR A 30 -8.60 14.57 -28.21
C THR A 30 -8.55 13.19 -28.90
N LEU A 31 -8.44 12.10 -28.13
CA LEU A 31 -8.51 10.74 -28.69
C LEU A 31 -9.87 10.46 -29.37
N VAL A 32 -10.98 10.95 -28.79
CA VAL A 32 -12.32 10.77 -29.38
C VAL A 32 -12.50 11.61 -30.63
N GLU A 33 -12.13 12.89 -30.58
CA GLU A 33 -12.25 13.83 -31.70
C GLU A 33 -11.51 13.36 -32.96
N ASN A 34 -10.40 12.63 -32.79
CA ASN A 34 -9.59 12.10 -33.89
C ASN A 34 -9.89 10.62 -34.24
N GLY A 35 -10.83 9.96 -33.54
CA GLY A 35 -11.12 8.54 -33.76
C GLY A 35 -9.97 7.60 -33.37
N TRP A 36 -9.16 7.99 -32.39
CA TRP A 36 -7.95 7.27 -31.94
C TRP A 36 -8.16 6.36 -30.72
N HIS A 37 -9.35 6.40 -30.12
CA HIS A 37 -9.71 5.50 -29.03
C HIS A 37 -10.10 4.12 -29.57
N ASP A 38 -9.76 3.07 -28.83
CA ASP A 38 -10.02 1.69 -29.23
C ASP A 38 -11.46 1.28 -28.88
N GLU A 39 -12.38 1.51 -29.83
CA GLU A 39 -13.79 1.15 -29.69
C GLU A 39 -14.01 -0.35 -29.46
N ALA A 40 -13.16 -1.21 -30.07
CA ALA A 40 -13.28 -2.66 -29.93
C ALA A 40 -12.92 -3.11 -28.52
N PHE A 41 -11.83 -2.57 -27.95
CA PHE A 41 -11.46 -2.80 -26.57
C PHE A 41 -12.54 -2.28 -25.62
N LEU A 42 -12.99 -1.04 -25.80
CA LEU A 42 -14.02 -0.44 -24.95
C LEU A 42 -15.31 -1.27 -24.95
N THR A 43 -15.75 -1.76 -26.10
CA THR A 43 -16.96 -2.59 -26.23
C THR A 43 -16.79 -3.95 -25.56
N ARG A 44 -15.64 -4.60 -25.72
CA ARG A 44 -15.40 -5.97 -25.23
C ARG A 44 -15.05 -6.02 -23.74
N CYS A 45 -14.31 -5.03 -23.25
CA CYS A 45 -13.61 -5.09 -21.96
C CYS A 45 -14.09 -4.08 -20.92
N THR A 46 -15.03 -3.21 -21.26
CA THR A 46 -15.51 -2.16 -20.34
C THR A 46 -17.02 -2.11 -20.24
N THR A 47 -17.52 -1.34 -19.27
CA THR A 47 -18.93 -0.98 -19.15
C THR A 47 -19.04 0.49 -18.80
N GLY A 48 -20.13 1.13 -19.22
CA GLY A 48 -20.40 2.54 -18.92
C GLY A 48 -19.67 3.57 -19.80
N TYR A 49 -18.92 3.14 -20.84
CA TYR A 49 -18.21 4.07 -21.73
C TYR A 49 -19.15 5.10 -22.38
N ALA A 50 -20.34 4.70 -22.83
CA ALA A 50 -21.31 5.64 -23.42
C ALA A 50 -21.71 6.78 -22.47
N VAL A 51 -21.87 6.47 -21.17
CA VAL A 51 -22.17 7.49 -20.14
C VAL A 51 -20.99 8.43 -19.95
N PHE A 52 -19.77 7.89 -19.90
CA PHE A 52 -18.55 8.69 -19.81
C PHE A 52 -18.33 9.57 -21.04
N ALA A 53 -18.50 9.02 -22.25
CA ALA A 53 -18.35 9.74 -23.51
C ALA A 53 -19.33 10.91 -23.62
N SER A 54 -20.59 10.71 -23.19
CA SER A 54 -21.60 11.78 -23.14
C SER A 54 -21.18 12.95 -22.24
N TYR A 55 -20.52 12.69 -21.11
CA TYR A 55 -19.91 13.73 -20.26
C TYR A 55 -18.66 14.36 -20.88
N LEU A 56 -17.80 13.55 -21.49
CA LEU A 56 -16.56 13.99 -22.11
C LEU A 56 -16.84 14.96 -23.26
N LEU A 57 -17.84 14.66 -24.09
CA LEU A 57 -18.26 15.46 -25.25
C LEU A 57 -19.19 16.63 -24.89
N GLY A 58 -19.60 16.74 -23.63
CA GLY A 58 -20.47 17.83 -23.17
C GLY A 58 -21.94 17.65 -23.50
N GLU A 59 -22.38 16.46 -23.92
CA GLU A 59 -23.80 16.18 -24.19
C GLU A 59 -24.63 16.18 -22.90
N SER A 60 -24.05 15.74 -21.78
CA SER A 60 -24.76 15.63 -20.49
C SER A 60 -24.74 16.91 -19.65
N ASP A 61 -23.81 17.83 -19.89
CA ASP A 61 -23.63 19.06 -19.08
C ASP A 61 -23.39 20.34 -19.89
N GLY A 62 -23.36 20.27 -21.22
CA GLY A 62 -23.17 21.40 -22.14
C GLY A 62 -21.72 21.86 -22.32
N ILE A 63 -20.73 21.17 -21.73
CA ILE A 63 -19.32 21.59 -21.75
C ILE A 63 -18.44 20.47 -22.30
N ALA A 64 -17.96 20.61 -23.52
CA ALA A 64 -16.98 19.68 -24.08
C ALA A 64 -15.65 19.77 -23.31
N LYS A 65 -15.10 18.64 -22.87
CA LYS A 65 -13.85 18.57 -22.09
C LYS A 65 -12.62 18.57 -23.00
N ASN A 66 -12.60 19.47 -23.98
CA ASN A 66 -11.57 19.55 -25.01
C ASN A 66 -10.21 20.06 -24.48
N ALA A 67 -9.21 20.11 -25.36
CA ALA A 67 -7.85 20.53 -24.98
C ALA A 67 -7.79 22.00 -24.50
N GLU A 68 -8.58 22.90 -25.07
CA GLU A 68 -8.67 24.30 -24.62
C GLU A 68 -9.25 24.41 -23.21
N TRP A 69 -10.36 23.71 -22.93
CA TRP A 69 -10.97 23.63 -21.61
C TRP A 69 -9.98 23.07 -20.58
N ALA A 70 -9.26 22.00 -20.94
CA ALA A 70 -8.28 21.39 -20.05
C ALA A 70 -7.11 22.34 -19.78
N ALA A 71 -6.63 23.04 -20.81
CA ALA A 71 -5.50 23.98 -20.71
C ALA A 71 -5.79 25.16 -19.77
N GLU A 72 -7.01 25.69 -19.80
CA GLU A 72 -7.45 26.75 -18.90
C GLU A 72 -7.38 26.33 -17.43
N ILE A 73 -7.73 25.07 -17.14
CA ILE A 73 -7.73 24.54 -15.77
C ILE A 73 -6.33 24.12 -15.34
N CYS A 74 -5.67 23.29 -16.14
CA CYS A 74 -4.44 22.62 -15.73
C CYS A 74 -3.17 23.41 -16.05
N GLY A 75 -3.25 24.49 -16.83
CA GLY A 75 -2.09 25.32 -17.18
C GLY A 75 -1.15 24.70 -18.22
N VAL A 76 -1.42 23.48 -18.71
CA VAL A 76 -0.66 22.87 -19.82
C VAL A 76 -1.25 23.35 -21.14
N ASN A 77 -0.41 23.83 -22.05
CA ASN A 77 -0.86 24.33 -23.35
C ASN A 77 -1.67 23.27 -24.12
N ALA A 78 -2.81 23.68 -24.72
CA ALA A 78 -3.69 22.78 -25.48
C ALA A 78 -2.96 22.03 -26.62
N ALA A 79 -1.94 22.63 -27.25
CA ALA A 79 -1.10 21.96 -28.24
C ALA A 79 -0.33 20.77 -27.63
N LYS A 80 0.22 20.93 -26.42
CA LYS A 80 0.92 19.85 -25.69
C LYS A 80 -0.06 18.74 -25.27
N ILE A 81 -1.28 19.10 -24.88
CA ILE A 81 -2.33 18.11 -24.55
C ILE A 81 -2.65 17.24 -25.78
N ARG A 82 -2.80 17.86 -26.95
CA ARG A 82 -3.03 17.13 -28.22
C ARG A 82 -1.84 16.28 -28.63
N GLU A 83 -0.64 16.81 -28.47
CA GLU A 83 0.61 16.08 -28.72
C GLU A 83 0.71 14.82 -27.86
N LEU A 84 0.41 14.92 -26.55
CA LEU A 84 0.38 13.75 -25.66
C LEU A 84 -0.64 12.71 -26.12
N ALA A 85 -1.84 13.12 -26.53
CA ALA A 85 -2.85 12.19 -27.08
C ALA A 85 -2.35 11.46 -28.33
N ALA A 86 -1.71 12.18 -29.26
CA ALA A 86 -1.13 11.58 -30.46
C ALA A 86 0.01 10.61 -30.12
N LEU A 87 0.92 11.00 -29.22
CA LEU A 87 2.03 10.15 -28.78
C LEU A 87 1.52 8.86 -28.12
N PHE A 88 0.52 8.95 -27.26
CA PHE A 88 -0.03 7.78 -26.57
C PHE A 88 -0.73 6.82 -27.53
N HIS A 89 -1.44 7.35 -28.53
CA HIS A 89 -2.10 6.54 -29.55
C HIS A 89 -1.11 5.84 -30.49
N GLN A 90 -0.09 6.56 -30.95
CA GLN A 90 0.85 6.07 -31.97
C GLN A 90 1.87 5.06 -31.45
N ASN A 91 2.02 4.93 -30.13
CA ASN A 91 3.07 4.13 -29.50
C ASN A 91 2.49 3.19 -28.44
N THR A 92 3.19 2.08 -28.20
CA THR A 92 3.00 1.29 -26.98
C THR A 92 3.32 2.16 -25.76
N THR A 93 2.33 2.38 -24.91
CA THR A 93 2.32 3.38 -23.84
C THR A 93 2.00 2.73 -22.51
N MET A 94 2.88 2.94 -21.52
CA MET A 94 2.66 2.55 -20.13
C MET A 94 2.38 3.81 -19.30
N LEU A 95 1.17 3.91 -18.74
CA LEU A 95 0.81 4.97 -17.81
C LEU A 95 1.22 4.58 -16.39
N MET A 96 2.37 5.09 -15.93
CA MET A 96 2.89 4.83 -14.57
C MET A 96 2.46 5.93 -13.60
N ALA A 97 1.66 5.57 -12.59
CA ALA A 97 1.12 6.53 -11.64
C ALA A 97 1.68 6.34 -10.23
N GLY A 98 2.08 7.46 -9.61
CA GLY A 98 2.39 7.54 -8.19
C GLY A 98 1.14 7.55 -7.30
N TRP A 99 1.33 7.44 -5.99
CA TRP A 99 0.24 7.57 -5.00
C TRP A 99 0.07 8.98 -4.42
N GLY A 100 0.87 9.97 -4.86
CA GLY A 100 0.75 11.35 -4.37
C GLY A 100 -0.59 11.99 -4.71
N MET A 101 -1.01 11.89 -5.98
CA MET A 101 -2.22 12.56 -6.50
C MET A 101 -3.53 12.13 -5.83
N GLN A 102 -3.62 10.89 -5.33
CA GLN A 102 -4.83 10.43 -4.62
C GLN A 102 -4.90 10.85 -3.15
N ARG A 103 -3.82 11.38 -2.57
CA ARG A 103 -3.80 11.85 -1.18
C ARG A 103 -4.27 13.30 -1.07
N GLN A 104 -5.41 13.58 -1.69
CA GLN A 104 -6.01 14.90 -1.84
C GLN A 104 -7.55 14.77 -1.83
N GLN A 105 -8.26 15.89 -1.74
CA GLN A 105 -9.71 15.89 -1.90
C GLN A 105 -10.10 15.32 -3.28
N PHE A 106 -11.11 14.46 -3.33
CA PHE A 106 -11.54 13.75 -4.54
C PHE A 106 -10.43 12.87 -5.16
N GLY A 107 -9.52 12.35 -4.33
CA GLY A 107 -8.38 11.55 -4.74
C GLY A 107 -8.74 10.28 -5.52
N GLU A 108 -9.95 9.74 -5.33
CA GLU A 108 -10.48 8.57 -6.02
C GLU A 108 -10.57 8.79 -7.54
N GLN A 109 -10.83 10.03 -7.96
CA GLN A 109 -11.01 10.39 -9.38
C GLN A 109 -9.72 10.24 -10.18
N LYS A 110 -8.56 10.38 -9.52
CA LYS A 110 -7.25 10.42 -10.14
C LYS A 110 -6.89 9.10 -10.80
N HIS A 111 -6.84 8.02 -10.03
CA HIS A 111 -6.53 6.70 -10.55
C HIS A 111 -7.69 6.12 -11.36
N TRP A 112 -8.95 6.48 -11.06
CA TRP A 112 -10.08 6.08 -11.89
C TRP A 112 -9.94 6.62 -13.31
N MET A 113 -9.62 7.91 -13.48
CA MET A 113 -9.42 8.51 -14.79
C MET A 113 -8.19 7.94 -15.53
N ILE A 114 -7.11 7.57 -14.83
CA ILE A 114 -5.94 6.89 -15.44
C ILE A 114 -6.36 5.56 -16.07
N VAL A 115 -7.14 4.75 -15.35
CA VAL A 115 -7.61 3.46 -15.86
C VAL A 115 -8.57 3.67 -17.04
N THR A 116 -9.46 4.66 -16.97
CA THR A 116 -10.32 5.03 -18.10
C THR A 116 -9.52 5.41 -19.34
N LEU A 117 -8.50 6.27 -19.20
CA LEU A 117 -7.64 6.67 -20.30
C LEU A 117 -6.86 5.47 -20.88
N ALA A 118 -6.32 4.60 -20.02
CA ALA A 118 -5.64 3.38 -20.46
C ALA A 118 -6.58 2.44 -21.23
N ALA A 119 -7.84 2.34 -20.81
CA ALA A 119 -8.86 1.55 -21.51
C ALA A 119 -9.23 2.17 -22.87
N MET A 120 -9.31 3.50 -22.96
CA MET A 120 -9.53 4.20 -24.24
C MET A 120 -8.37 3.98 -25.22
N LEU A 121 -7.13 3.84 -24.73
CA LEU A 121 -5.98 3.51 -25.57
C LEU A 121 -5.96 2.04 -26.04
N GLY A 122 -6.72 1.14 -25.39
CA GLY A 122 -6.85 -0.26 -25.79
C GLY A 122 -5.65 -1.17 -25.49
N GLN A 123 -4.62 -0.67 -24.82
CA GLN A 123 -3.34 -1.38 -24.63
C GLN A 123 -3.24 -2.16 -23.31
N ILE A 124 -4.33 -2.26 -22.53
CA ILE A 124 -4.33 -3.02 -21.28
C ILE A 124 -4.15 -4.51 -21.61
N GLY A 125 -3.08 -5.10 -21.08
CA GLY A 125 -2.74 -6.51 -21.28
C GLY A 125 -1.74 -6.77 -22.40
N THR A 126 -1.27 -5.76 -23.13
CA THR A 126 -0.18 -5.92 -24.11
C THR A 126 1.18 -5.81 -23.43
N PRO A 127 2.24 -6.47 -23.94
CA PRO A 127 3.58 -6.27 -23.40
C PRO A 127 4.02 -4.80 -23.50
N GLY A 128 4.30 -4.17 -22.35
CA GLY A 128 4.70 -2.75 -22.27
C GLY A 128 3.55 -1.74 -22.36
N GLY A 129 2.29 -2.18 -22.48
CA GLY A 129 1.13 -1.29 -22.60
C GLY A 129 0.23 -1.28 -21.36
N GLY A 130 -0.65 -0.28 -21.28
CA GLY A 130 -1.66 -0.16 -20.23
C GLY A 130 -1.22 0.79 -19.11
N PHE A 131 -1.37 0.35 -17.85
CA PHE A 131 -1.07 1.19 -16.69
C PHE A 131 -0.40 0.40 -15.55
N GLY A 132 0.39 1.11 -14.74
CA GLY A 132 1.10 0.55 -13.59
C GLY A 132 1.02 1.49 -12.39
N LEU A 133 0.51 0.97 -11.27
CA LEU A 133 0.29 1.75 -10.05
C LEU A 133 1.33 1.51 -8.95
N SER A 134 2.40 0.77 -9.22
CA SER A 134 3.36 0.39 -8.17
C SER A 134 4.82 0.27 -8.63
N TYR A 135 5.17 0.73 -9.83
CA TYR A 135 6.57 0.75 -10.26
C TYR A 135 7.46 1.61 -9.35
N HIS A 136 6.86 2.61 -8.69
CA HIS A 136 7.53 3.51 -7.75
C HIS A 136 7.59 2.98 -6.30
N PHE A 137 6.90 1.87 -5.99
CA PHE A 137 6.77 1.35 -4.63
C PHE A 137 7.36 -0.05 -4.53
N ALA A 138 8.26 -0.25 -3.56
CA ALA A 138 8.82 -1.53 -3.16
C ALA A 138 9.36 -2.41 -4.32
N ASN A 139 9.92 -1.77 -5.36
CA ASN A 139 10.44 -2.43 -6.57
C ASN A 139 9.37 -3.21 -7.37
N GLY A 140 8.14 -2.69 -7.42
CA GLY A 140 7.09 -3.24 -8.26
C GLY A 140 7.56 -3.39 -9.72
N GLY A 141 7.39 -4.59 -10.28
CA GLY A 141 7.92 -4.95 -11.59
C GLY A 141 9.15 -5.86 -11.55
N ASN A 142 9.77 -6.05 -10.38
CA ASN A 142 10.80 -7.08 -10.20
C ASN A 142 10.16 -8.48 -10.31
N PRO A 143 10.63 -9.37 -11.22
CA PRO A 143 10.04 -10.70 -11.41
C PRO A 143 10.00 -11.53 -10.12
N THR A 144 8.84 -12.14 -9.86
CA THR A 144 8.66 -13.03 -8.71
C THR A 144 9.49 -14.30 -8.84
N ARG A 145 10.27 -14.62 -7.82
CA ARG A 145 11.07 -15.84 -7.72
C ARG A 145 10.19 -17.05 -7.40
N ARG A 146 10.66 -18.25 -7.74
CA ARG A 146 10.15 -19.47 -7.10
C ARG A 146 10.58 -19.41 -5.64
N SER A 147 9.64 -19.35 -4.71
CA SER A 147 9.95 -18.89 -3.35
C SER A 147 9.34 -19.75 -2.25
N ALA A 148 10.13 -19.96 -1.21
CA ALA A 148 9.71 -20.50 0.07
C ALA A 148 9.32 -19.32 0.99
N VAL A 149 8.03 -18.97 1.01
CA VAL A 149 7.55 -17.77 1.72
C VAL A 149 7.28 -18.08 3.19
N LEU A 150 7.94 -17.32 4.08
CA LEU A 150 7.73 -17.34 5.53
C LEU A 150 6.24 -17.20 5.89
N SER A 151 5.80 -17.96 6.88
CA SER A 151 4.57 -17.61 7.60
C SER A 151 4.87 -16.61 8.72
N SER A 152 3.84 -16.16 9.41
CA SER A 152 3.94 -15.18 10.50
C SER A 152 2.98 -15.55 11.63
N MET A 153 3.18 -14.91 12.79
CA MET A 153 2.14 -14.88 13.82
C MET A 153 0.86 -14.31 13.22
N GLN A 154 -0.28 -14.94 13.53
CA GLN A 154 -1.59 -14.48 13.08
C GLN A 154 -2.15 -13.46 14.08
N GLY A 155 -2.88 -12.47 13.58
CA GLY A 155 -3.54 -11.46 14.41
C GLY A 155 -4.74 -11.97 15.23
N SER A 156 -5.09 -13.25 15.08
CA SER A 156 -6.17 -13.92 15.79
C SER A 156 -5.73 -15.30 16.27
N LEU A 157 -6.12 -15.68 17.47
CA LEU A 157 -5.93 -17.03 18.00
C LEU A 157 -7.14 -17.91 17.69
N PRO A 158 -7.01 -19.25 17.67
CA PRO A 158 -8.17 -20.16 17.66
C PRO A 158 -9.12 -19.85 18.82
N GLY A 159 -10.37 -19.53 18.52
CA GLY A 159 -11.37 -19.09 19.51
C GLY A 159 -11.28 -17.61 19.91
N GLY A 160 -10.39 -16.83 19.29
CA GLY A 160 -10.36 -15.37 19.40
C GLY A 160 -11.46 -14.70 18.60
N CYS A 161 -11.75 -13.45 18.92
CA CYS A 161 -12.65 -12.57 18.18
C CYS A 161 -11.85 -11.52 17.40
N ASP A 162 -12.29 -11.20 16.20
CA ASP A 162 -11.81 -10.03 15.45
C ASP A 162 -12.16 -8.71 16.17
N ALA A 163 -11.56 -7.61 15.71
CA ALA A 163 -11.96 -6.27 16.14
C ALA A 163 -13.48 -6.08 16.03
N VAL A 164 -14.12 -5.76 17.15
CA VAL A 164 -15.58 -5.63 17.28
C VAL A 164 -16.11 -4.50 16.38
N ASP A 165 -15.35 -3.41 16.26
CA ASP A 165 -15.66 -2.26 15.41
C ASP A 165 -14.43 -1.77 14.63
N LYS A 166 -14.66 -1.22 13.43
CA LYS A 166 -13.60 -0.73 12.52
C LYS A 166 -13.96 0.65 11.95
N ILE A 167 -13.06 1.61 12.09
CA ILE A 167 -13.17 2.95 11.49
C ILE A 167 -12.16 3.12 10.34
N PRO A 168 -12.43 3.97 9.33
CA PRO A 168 -11.40 4.36 8.37
C PRO A 168 -10.24 5.04 9.10
N VAL A 169 -9.02 4.56 8.89
CA VAL A 169 -7.84 4.90 9.72
C VAL A 169 -7.62 6.40 9.93
N ALA A 170 -7.80 7.22 8.89
CA ALA A 170 -7.61 8.67 8.96
C ALA A 170 -8.76 9.43 9.66
N ARG A 171 -9.79 8.74 10.16
CA ARG A 171 -10.92 9.33 10.90
C ARG A 171 -10.73 9.29 12.42
N ILE A 172 -9.57 8.86 12.92
CA ILE A 172 -9.33 8.69 14.37
C ILE A 172 -9.60 9.97 15.18
N VAL A 173 -9.16 11.15 14.73
CA VAL A 173 -9.43 12.43 15.42
C VAL A 173 -10.93 12.73 15.49
N GLU A 174 -11.66 12.49 14.41
CA GLU A 174 -13.11 12.71 14.36
C GLU A 174 -13.87 11.72 15.26
N ALA A 175 -13.40 10.46 15.31
CA ALA A 175 -13.96 9.44 16.19
C ALA A 175 -13.78 9.79 17.67
N LEU A 176 -12.59 10.24 18.05
CA LEU A 176 -12.31 10.75 19.40
C LEU A 176 -13.18 11.97 19.70
N GLU A 177 -13.37 12.85 18.72
CA GLU A 177 -14.15 14.06 18.92
C GLU A 177 -15.65 13.80 19.12
N ASN A 178 -16.20 12.79 18.45
CA ASN A 178 -17.65 12.57 18.32
C ASN A 178 -18.08 11.11 18.61
N PRO A 179 -17.93 10.59 19.85
CA PRO A 179 -18.48 9.28 20.22
C PRO A 179 -19.97 9.16 19.88
N GLY A 180 -20.36 8.09 19.18
CA GLY A 180 -21.73 7.86 18.70
C GLY A 180 -22.16 8.71 17.51
N GLY A 181 -21.31 9.61 17.00
CA GLY A 181 -21.60 10.45 15.84
C GLY A 181 -21.72 9.63 14.55
N ALA A 182 -22.70 9.96 13.71
CA ALA A 182 -22.94 9.26 12.45
C ALA A 182 -21.95 9.69 11.35
N TYR A 183 -21.53 8.75 10.51
CA TYR A 183 -20.70 9.02 9.33
C TYR A 183 -21.02 8.05 8.17
N GLN A 184 -20.71 8.47 6.94
CA GLN A 184 -20.76 7.60 5.75
C GLN A 184 -19.40 7.00 5.46
N HIS A 185 -19.38 5.73 5.09
CA HIS A 185 -18.20 5.12 4.50
C HIS A 185 -18.59 4.04 3.50
N ASN A 186 -18.14 4.21 2.26
CA ASN A 186 -18.36 3.24 1.17
C ASN A 186 -19.82 2.76 1.06
N GLY A 187 -20.76 3.72 1.03
CA GLY A 187 -22.20 3.45 0.92
C GLY A 187 -22.89 3.00 2.22
N MET A 188 -22.19 2.94 3.35
CA MET A 188 -22.75 2.53 4.64
C MET A 188 -22.91 3.70 5.60
N ASN A 189 -24.07 3.74 6.26
CA ASN A 189 -24.28 4.52 7.50
C ASN A 189 -23.57 3.83 8.66
N ARG A 190 -22.70 4.53 9.37
CA ARG A 190 -21.96 4.03 10.55
C ARG A 190 -21.97 5.05 11.68
N HIS A 191 -21.55 4.64 12.87
CA HIS A 191 -21.37 5.51 14.01
C HIS A 191 -19.98 5.33 14.61
N PHE A 192 -19.38 6.40 15.12
CA PHE A 192 -18.07 6.31 15.78
C PHE A 192 -18.19 5.60 17.14
N PRO A 193 -17.23 4.72 17.49
CA PRO A 193 -17.18 4.11 18.82
C PRO A 193 -16.74 5.13 19.89
N ASP A 194 -17.08 4.86 21.15
CA ASP A 194 -16.56 5.61 22.31
C ASP A 194 -15.18 5.07 22.72
N ILE A 195 -14.13 5.61 22.08
CA ILE A 195 -12.74 5.16 22.29
C ILE A 195 -12.19 5.77 23.59
N ARG A 196 -12.02 4.93 24.61
CA ARG A 196 -11.49 5.34 25.93
C ARG A 196 -10.06 4.90 26.19
N PHE A 197 -9.56 3.93 25.45
CA PHE A 197 -8.22 3.37 25.61
C PHE A 197 -7.53 3.25 24.27
N ILE A 198 -6.30 3.72 24.19
CA ILE A 198 -5.44 3.58 23.01
C ILE A 198 -4.15 2.88 23.43
N TRP A 199 -3.86 1.75 22.80
CA TRP A 199 -2.52 1.17 22.79
C TRP A 199 -1.92 1.32 21.40
N TRP A 200 -0.74 1.95 21.32
CA TRP A 200 -0.03 2.12 20.05
C TRP A 200 1.37 1.51 20.14
N ALA A 201 1.75 0.69 19.16
CA ALA A 201 3.09 0.12 19.05
C ALA A 201 3.67 0.40 17.66
N GLY A 202 4.88 0.97 17.61
CA GLY A 202 5.65 1.13 16.36
C GLY A 202 5.06 2.10 15.33
N GLY A 203 4.43 3.20 15.75
CA GLY A 203 3.96 4.23 14.82
C GLY A 203 3.99 5.66 15.36
N ALA A 204 3.89 6.63 14.46
CA ALA A 204 4.17 8.04 14.74
C ALA A 204 2.94 8.94 14.46
N ASN A 205 1.91 8.85 15.32
CA ASN A 205 0.65 9.58 15.17
C ASN A 205 0.81 11.09 14.97
N PHE A 206 1.73 11.68 15.73
CA PHE A 206 2.01 13.11 15.72
C PHE A 206 2.88 13.55 14.53
N THR A 207 3.29 12.62 13.66
CA THR A 207 4.00 12.89 12.41
C THR A 207 3.13 12.64 11.19
N HIS A 208 2.35 11.54 11.18
CA HIS A 208 1.64 11.11 9.97
C HIS A 208 0.21 11.68 9.83
N HIS A 209 -0.39 12.18 10.92
CA HIS A 209 -1.78 12.62 10.95
C HIS A 209 -1.84 14.13 10.72
N GLN A 210 -2.91 14.57 10.07
CA GLN A 210 -3.08 15.96 9.65
C GLN A 210 -3.53 16.83 10.84
N ASP A 211 -3.34 18.15 10.72
CA ASP A 211 -3.69 19.14 11.75
C ASP A 211 -3.25 18.72 13.17
N THR A 212 -1.94 18.79 13.40
CA THR A 212 -1.32 18.37 14.67
C THR A 212 -1.93 19.07 15.89
N ASN A 213 -2.37 20.33 15.76
CA ASN A 213 -2.98 21.05 16.88
C ASN A 213 -4.35 20.49 17.23
N ARG A 214 -5.17 20.11 16.24
CA ARG A 214 -6.43 19.39 16.48
C ARG A 214 -6.18 18.00 17.04
N LEU A 215 -5.20 17.27 16.48
CA LEU A 215 -4.79 15.97 17.01
C LEU A 215 -4.45 16.07 18.50
N ILE A 216 -3.59 17.01 18.90
CA ILE A 216 -3.19 17.19 20.31
C ILE A 216 -4.41 17.30 21.21
N ARG A 217 -5.40 18.12 20.84
CA ARG A 217 -6.64 18.30 21.62
C ARG A 217 -7.49 17.02 21.67
N ALA A 218 -7.70 16.37 20.52
CA ALA A 218 -8.48 15.13 20.46
C ALA A 218 -7.81 13.98 21.22
N TRP A 219 -6.47 13.95 21.23
CA TRP A 219 -5.67 12.93 21.92
C TRP A 219 -5.75 13.03 23.45
N GLN A 220 -6.30 14.12 24.01
CA GLN A 220 -6.59 14.25 25.44
C GLN A 220 -7.92 13.61 25.88
N LYS A 221 -8.70 13.07 24.93
CA LYS A 221 -10.04 12.52 25.22
C LYS A 221 -10.06 11.08 25.75
N PRO A 222 -9.21 10.15 25.28
CA PRO A 222 -9.10 8.83 25.90
C PRO A 222 -8.73 8.94 27.38
N GLU A 223 -9.21 7.99 28.17
CA GLU A 223 -8.89 7.87 29.60
C GLU A 223 -7.46 7.34 29.83
N LEU A 224 -6.92 6.59 28.86
CA LEU A 224 -5.57 6.04 28.93
C LEU A 224 -4.96 5.84 27.54
N VAL A 225 -3.75 6.35 27.36
CA VAL A 225 -2.90 6.18 26.17
C VAL A 225 -1.60 5.50 26.57
N VAL A 226 -1.37 4.30 26.02
CA VAL A 226 -0.13 3.53 26.18
C VAL A 226 0.62 3.50 24.85
N ILE A 227 1.91 3.85 24.88
CA ILE A 227 2.79 3.82 23.71
C ILE A 227 3.95 2.85 23.95
N SER A 228 4.03 1.80 23.13
CA SER A 228 5.20 0.90 23.04
C SER A 228 6.15 1.42 21.97
N GLU A 229 7.35 1.84 22.38
CA GLU A 229 8.26 2.57 21.49
C GLU A 229 9.72 2.45 21.95
N CYS A 230 10.63 2.43 20.97
CA CYS A 230 12.08 2.36 21.18
C CYS A 230 12.76 3.75 21.17
N PHE A 231 12.05 4.79 20.76
CA PHE A 231 12.51 6.19 20.72
C PHE A 231 11.60 7.16 21.48
N TRP A 232 12.15 8.27 21.99
CA TRP A 232 11.36 9.32 22.65
C TRP A 232 10.60 10.23 21.63
N THR A 233 9.70 9.62 20.85
CA THR A 233 8.94 10.27 19.77
C THR A 233 7.91 11.27 20.29
N ALA A 234 7.33 12.08 19.41
CA ALA A 234 6.21 12.95 19.77
C ALA A 234 5.00 12.16 20.26
N ALA A 235 4.75 10.94 19.78
CA ALA A 235 3.69 10.09 20.31
C ALA A 235 4.00 9.64 21.75
N ALA A 236 5.22 9.20 22.03
CA ALA A 236 5.64 8.84 23.39
C ALA A 236 5.52 10.03 24.37
N LYS A 237 5.79 11.27 23.91
CA LYS A 237 5.62 12.50 24.70
C LYS A 237 4.17 12.84 25.09
N HIS A 238 3.20 12.26 24.40
CA HIS A 238 1.77 12.48 24.63
C HIS A 238 1.07 11.21 25.11
N ALA A 239 1.84 10.28 25.71
CA ALA A 239 1.32 9.08 26.35
C ALA A 239 1.16 9.29 27.86
N ASP A 240 0.23 8.55 28.47
CA ASP A 240 0.19 8.41 29.93
C ASP A 240 1.24 7.40 30.40
N ILE A 241 1.44 6.34 29.63
CA ILE A 241 2.42 5.27 29.89
C ILE A 241 3.26 5.04 28.65
N VAL A 242 4.58 5.07 28.82
CA VAL A 242 5.55 4.67 27.79
C VAL A 242 6.18 3.34 28.19
N LEU A 243 6.14 2.36 27.29
CA LEU A 243 6.79 1.06 27.47
C LEU A 243 7.99 0.98 26.51
N PRO A 244 9.23 0.84 27.02
CA PRO A 244 10.42 0.81 26.18
C PRO A 244 10.51 -0.52 25.40
N ALA A 245 10.37 -0.44 24.08
CA ALA A 245 10.49 -1.58 23.18
C ALA A 245 11.93 -1.77 22.68
N THR A 246 12.33 -3.01 22.40
CA THR A 246 13.59 -3.31 21.70
C THR A 246 13.53 -2.87 20.24
N THR A 247 14.68 -2.57 19.65
CA THR A 247 14.86 -2.48 18.19
C THR A 247 15.04 -3.87 17.58
N SER A 248 14.98 -3.98 16.25
CA SER A 248 15.24 -5.25 15.56
C SER A 248 16.68 -5.77 15.74
N PHE A 249 17.64 -4.92 16.10
CA PHE A 249 19.03 -5.35 16.36
C PHE A 249 19.22 -6.00 17.73
N GLU A 250 18.21 -5.89 18.60
CA GLU A 250 18.25 -6.38 19.98
C GLU A 250 17.50 -7.71 20.15
N ARG A 251 17.00 -8.31 19.06
CA ARG A 251 16.24 -9.56 19.06
C ARG A 251 16.49 -10.39 17.81
N ASN A 252 16.06 -11.65 17.83
CA ASN A 252 16.11 -12.53 16.67
C ASN A 252 14.79 -12.48 15.89
N ASP A 253 14.89 -12.53 14.57
CA ASP A 253 13.74 -12.64 13.66
C ASP A 253 14.13 -13.33 12.33
N LEU A 254 13.15 -13.47 11.43
CA LEU A 254 13.31 -13.87 10.03
C LEU A 254 12.57 -12.89 9.13
N THR A 255 13.12 -12.56 7.96
CA THR A 255 12.39 -11.76 6.97
C THR A 255 12.56 -12.28 5.56
N MET A 256 11.54 -12.02 4.73
CA MET A 256 11.68 -12.01 3.29
C MET A 256 12.21 -10.64 2.83
N THR A 257 12.93 -10.62 1.71
CA THR A 257 13.27 -9.37 1.00
C THR A 257 12.71 -9.40 -0.41
N GLY A 258 12.39 -8.22 -0.94
CA GLY A 258 11.73 -8.08 -2.23
C GLY A 258 10.22 -8.29 -2.11
N ASP A 259 9.49 -7.23 -1.79
CA ASP A 259 8.04 -7.26 -1.50
C ASP A 259 7.20 -7.90 -2.62
N TYR A 260 7.63 -7.74 -3.88
CA TYR A 260 7.02 -8.39 -5.04
C TYR A 260 7.79 -9.63 -5.51
N SER A 261 9.12 -9.64 -5.35
CA SER A 261 9.98 -10.66 -5.92
C SER A 261 10.17 -11.88 -5.02
N ASN A 262 10.00 -11.75 -3.71
CA ASN A 262 10.37 -12.75 -2.70
C ASN A 262 11.81 -13.24 -2.88
N GLN A 263 12.73 -12.32 -3.17
CA GLN A 263 14.07 -12.66 -3.66
C GLN A 263 14.94 -13.37 -2.63
N HIS A 264 14.84 -13.03 -1.35
CA HIS A 264 15.68 -13.67 -0.32
C HIS A 264 14.90 -13.98 0.95
N LEU A 265 15.30 -15.06 1.62
CA LEU A 265 14.97 -15.35 3.02
C LEU A 265 16.21 -15.05 3.86
N VAL A 266 16.06 -14.21 4.88
CA VAL A 266 17.17 -13.63 5.64
C VAL A 266 17.04 -13.95 7.13
N PRO A 267 18.08 -14.51 7.78
CA PRO A 267 18.13 -14.62 9.23
C PRO A 267 18.46 -13.24 9.82
N MET A 268 17.59 -12.73 10.70
CA MET A 268 17.83 -11.48 11.43
C MET A 268 18.28 -11.82 12.85
N LYS A 269 19.55 -12.15 13.03
CA LYS A 269 20.08 -12.47 14.35
C LYS A 269 20.24 -11.22 15.22
N GLN A 270 20.03 -11.40 16.51
CA GLN A 270 20.35 -10.41 17.54
C GLN A 270 21.82 -10.00 17.42
N VAL A 271 22.05 -8.69 17.30
CA VAL A 271 23.39 -8.09 17.17
C VAL A 271 23.92 -7.66 18.53
N VAL A 272 23.05 -7.12 19.38
CA VAL A 272 23.38 -6.65 20.75
C VAL A 272 22.29 -7.11 21.73
N PRO A 273 22.60 -7.28 23.04
CA PRO A 273 21.57 -7.55 24.03
C PRO A 273 20.61 -6.34 24.17
N PRO A 274 19.37 -6.55 24.65
CA PRO A 274 18.44 -5.46 24.94
C PRO A 274 19.08 -4.39 25.82
N ARG A 275 18.89 -3.13 25.47
CA ARG A 275 19.51 -2.00 26.17
C ARG A 275 18.61 -1.54 27.32
N TYR A 276 19.25 -1.28 28.47
CA TYR A 276 18.58 -0.82 29.67
C TYR A 276 17.48 -1.79 30.10
N GLU A 277 16.24 -1.33 30.26
CA GLU A 277 15.08 -2.12 30.63
C GLU A 277 14.15 -2.38 29.43
N ALA A 278 14.63 -2.17 28.19
CA ALA A 278 13.84 -2.41 26.99
C ALA A 278 13.50 -3.89 26.84
N ARG A 279 12.27 -4.17 26.39
CA ARG A 279 11.74 -5.53 26.23
C ARG A 279 11.15 -5.73 24.84
N ASN A 280 11.12 -6.97 24.36
CA ASN A 280 10.42 -7.26 23.11
C ASN A 280 8.91 -7.08 23.31
N ASP A 281 8.22 -6.50 22.32
CA ASP A 281 6.76 -6.40 22.34
C ASP A 281 6.09 -7.77 22.60
N PHE A 282 6.63 -8.84 22.03
CA PHE A 282 6.14 -10.21 22.27
C PHE A 282 6.13 -10.58 23.76
N ASP A 283 7.20 -10.29 24.50
CA ASP A 283 7.31 -10.62 25.92
C ASP A 283 6.35 -9.76 26.76
N VAL A 284 6.22 -8.48 26.41
CA VAL A 284 5.29 -7.55 27.06
C VAL A 284 3.84 -8.01 26.90
N PHE A 285 3.42 -8.36 25.67
CA PHE A 285 2.06 -8.82 25.41
C PHE A 285 1.77 -10.22 25.97
N ALA A 286 2.78 -11.11 26.03
CA ALA A 286 2.64 -12.40 26.69
C ALA A 286 2.36 -12.25 28.20
N GLU A 287 3.10 -11.38 28.89
CA GLU A 287 2.84 -11.13 30.30
C GLU A 287 1.55 -10.33 30.56
N LEU A 288 1.20 -9.40 29.67
CA LEU A 288 -0.08 -8.70 29.75
C LEU A 288 -1.23 -9.70 29.65
N SER A 289 -1.13 -10.69 28.76
CA SER A 289 -2.13 -11.75 28.61
C SER A 289 -2.31 -12.55 29.90
N GLU A 290 -1.24 -12.85 30.63
CA GLU A 290 -1.33 -13.53 31.94
C GLU A 290 -2.02 -12.68 33.01
N ARG A 291 -1.74 -11.37 33.02
CA ARG A 291 -2.37 -10.43 33.95
C ARG A 291 -3.85 -10.25 33.64
N TRP A 292 -4.23 -10.37 32.37
CA TRP A 292 -5.62 -10.28 31.93
C TRP A 292 -6.44 -11.51 32.31
N GLU A 293 -5.87 -12.70 32.11
CA GLU A 293 -6.52 -13.96 32.43
C GLU A 293 -5.47 -15.02 32.79
N LYS A 294 -5.73 -15.77 33.87
CA LYS A 294 -4.85 -16.87 34.29
C LYS A 294 -4.62 -17.86 33.15
N GLY A 295 -3.35 -18.16 32.84
CA GLY A 295 -2.97 -19.02 31.72
C GLY A 295 -2.88 -18.30 30.36
N GLY A 296 -3.13 -16.98 30.33
CA GLY A 296 -3.02 -16.16 29.14
C GLY A 296 -1.61 -16.15 28.54
N TYR A 297 -0.55 -16.24 29.35
CA TYR A 297 0.83 -16.35 28.84
C TYR A 297 1.00 -17.58 27.95
N ALA A 298 0.59 -18.75 28.45
CA ALA A 298 0.74 -20.01 27.74
C ALA A 298 -0.12 -20.03 26.47
N ARG A 299 -1.32 -19.44 26.52
CA ARG A 299 -2.20 -19.31 25.36
C ARG A 299 -1.63 -18.38 24.29
N PHE A 300 -1.06 -17.24 24.67
CA PHE A 300 -0.45 -16.28 23.74
C PHE A 300 0.83 -16.82 23.11
N THR A 301 1.70 -17.43 23.92
CA THR A 301 3.00 -17.96 23.47
C THR A 301 2.89 -19.32 22.79
N GLU A 302 1.77 -20.02 22.96
CA GLU A 302 1.58 -21.44 22.64
C GLU A 302 2.68 -22.35 23.24
N GLY A 303 3.28 -21.93 24.36
CA GLY A 303 4.39 -22.63 24.99
C GLY A 303 5.70 -22.61 24.17
N LYS A 304 5.79 -21.80 23.12
CA LYS A 304 6.96 -21.69 22.25
C LYS A 304 7.83 -20.52 22.66
N SER A 305 9.14 -20.74 22.66
CA SER A 305 10.16 -19.69 22.70
C SER A 305 10.24 -18.93 21.36
N GLN A 306 10.93 -17.79 21.35
CA GLN A 306 11.20 -17.01 20.14
C GLN A 306 11.78 -17.88 19.01
N LEU A 307 12.84 -18.66 19.28
CA LEU A 307 13.46 -19.50 18.25
C LEU A 307 12.53 -20.60 17.73
N GLN A 308 11.68 -21.18 18.60
CA GLN A 308 10.70 -22.18 18.18
C GLN A 308 9.60 -21.58 17.29
N TRP A 309 9.22 -20.32 17.52
CA TRP A 309 8.34 -19.59 16.61
C TRP A 309 8.99 -19.38 15.24
N LEU A 310 10.24 -18.89 15.21
CA LEU A 310 10.97 -18.70 13.95
C LEU A 310 11.16 -20.03 13.18
N GLU A 311 11.50 -21.11 13.89
CA GLU A 311 11.59 -22.45 13.31
C GLU A 311 10.24 -22.92 12.73
N THR A 312 9.13 -22.64 13.42
CA THR A 312 7.78 -22.93 12.91
C THR A 312 7.54 -22.20 11.59
N PHE A 313 7.82 -20.89 11.53
CA PHE A 313 7.62 -20.10 10.31
C PHE A 313 8.49 -20.56 9.15
N TYR A 314 9.75 -20.87 9.44
CA TYR A 314 10.69 -21.42 8.50
C TYR A 314 10.25 -22.79 7.96
N ASN A 315 9.76 -23.68 8.82
CA ASN A 315 9.30 -25.01 8.40
C ASN A 315 8.04 -24.93 7.53
N VAL A 316 7.13 -24.00 7.80
CA VAL A 316 6.00 -23.72 6.89
C VAL A 316 6.51 -23.21 5.54
N ALA A 317 7.49 -22.30 5.54
CA ALA A 317 8.12 -21.80 4.31
C ALA A 317 8.75 -22.94 3.51
N ARG A 318 9.51 -23.82 4.17
CA ARG A 318 10.15 -25.00 3.58
C ARG A 318 9.12 -25.94 2.94
N GLN A 319 8.00 -26.21 3.62
CA GLN A 319 6.92 -27.02 3.06
C GLN A 319 6.29 -26.38 1.81
N ARG A 320 6.02 -25.07 1.85
CA ARG A 320 5.50 -24.31 0.70
C ARG A 320 6.49 -24.27 -0.46
N GLY A 321 7.76 -24.02 -0.16
CA GLY A 321 8.85 -23.96 -1.13
C GLY A 321 9.04 -25.27 -1.87
N ALA A 322 8.92 -26.42 -1.18
CA ALA A 322 9.03 -27.72 -1.81
C ALA A 322 8.01 -27.93 -2.97
N SER A 323 6.80 -27.37 -2.83
CA SER A 323 5.79 -27.39 -3.91
C SER A 323 6.17 -26.57 -5.14
N GLN A 324 7.10 -25.62 -4.98
CA GLN A 324 7.68 -24.80 -6.03
C GLN A 324 9.10 -25.25 -6.44
N GLN A 325 9.51 -26.46 -6.04
CA GLN A 325 10.86 -27.01 -6.29
C GLN A 325 11.98 -26.16 -5.66
N VAL A 326 11.70 -25.51 -4.53
CA VAL A 326 12.68 -24.81 -3.70
C VAL A 326 12.97 -25.66 -2.48
N GLU A 327 14.20 -26.14 -2.37
CA GLU A 327 14.66 -26.90 -1.21
C GLU A 327 15.37 -25.95 -0.22
N LEU A 328 14.85 -25.87 1.00
CA LEU A 328 15.52 -25.19 2.09
C LEU A 328 16.22 -26.20 3.01
N PRO A 329 17.42 -25.89 3.55
CA PRO A 329 18.10 -26.74 4.51
C PRO A 329 17.30 -26.81 5.84
N PRO A 330 17.63 -27.74 6.76
CA PRO A 330 17.09 -27.72 8.12
C PRO A 330 17.28 -26.36 8.81
N PHE A 331 16.31 -25.95 9.65
CA PHE A 331 16.36 -24.64 10.31
C PHE A 331 17.65 -24.41 11.10
N ALA A 332 18.12 -25.41 11.84
CA ALA A 332 19.35 -25.31 12.61
C ALA A 332 20.58 -25.01 11.72
N GLU A 333 20.68 -25.63 10.54
CA GLU A 333 21.78 -25.38 9.60
C GLU A 333 21.71 -23.98 9.00
N PHE A 334 20.54 -23.58 8.52
CA PHE A 334 20.29 -22.23 8.02
C PHE A 334 20.61 -21.16 9.09
N TRP A 335 20.09 -21.36 10.30
CA TRP A 335 20.29 -20.44 11.41
C TRP A 335 21.77 -20.36 11.76
N GLN A 336 22.50 -21.48 11.88
CA GLN A 336 23.93 -21.46 12.19
C GLN A 336 24.77 -20.80 11.08
N ALA A 337 24.45 -21.06 9.81
CA ALA A 337 25.15 -20.46 8.68
C ALA A 337 25.08 -18.92 8.67
N ASN A 338 23.98 -18.35 9.17
CA ASN A 338 23.77 -16.89 9.24
C ASN A 338 23.98 -16.19 7.89
N GLN A 339 23.51 -16.82 6.82
CA GLN A 339 23.55 -16.28 5.46
C GLN A 339 22.12 -16.17 4.93
N LEU A 340 21.90 -15.21 4.03
CA LEU A 340 20.64 -15.18 3.27
C LEU A 340 20.57 -16.38 2.32
N ILE A 341 19.36 -16.80 2.00
CA ILE A 341 19.08 -17.75 0.91
C ILE A 341 18.45 -16.96 -0.22
N GLU A 342 19.09 -16.95 -1.39
CA GLU A 342 18.50 -16.41 -2.61
C GLU A 342 17.53 -17.41 -3.23
N MET A 343 16.32 -16.94 -3.52
CA MET A 343 15.27 -17.74 -4.14
C MET A 343 15.53 -17.87 -5.65
N PRO A 344 15.40 -19.09 -6.21
CA PRO A 344 15.64 -19.32 -7.63
C PRO A 344 14.75 -18.48 -8.55
N GLU A 345 15.30 -18.13 -9.71
CA GLU A 345 14.55 -17.43 -10.75
C GLU A 345 13.34 -18.25 -11.22
N ASN A 346 12.32 -17.54 -11.69
CA ASN A 346 11.14 -18.10 -12.33
C ASN A 346 11.04 -17.56 -13.77
N PRO A 347 11.45 -18.34 -14.78
CA PRO A 347 11.41 -17.90 -16.18
C PRO A 347 10.01 -17.48 -16.65
N ASP A 348 8.95 -18.04 -16.08
CA ASP A 348 7.57 -17.66 -16.41
C ASP A 348 7.23 -16.24 -15.92
N SER A 349 7.83 -15.82 -14.81
CA SER A 349 7.61 -14.47 -14.24
C SER A 349 8.32 -13.38 -15.04
N GLU A 350 9.39 -13.71 -15.78
CA GLU A 350 10.06 -12.76 -16.68
C GLU A 350 9.22 -12.42 -17.91
N ARG A 351 8.32 -13.33 -18.30
CA ARG A 351 7.40 -13.17 -19.43
C ARG A 351 6.01 -12.74 -19.00
N PHE A 352 5.82 -12.49 -17.70
CA PHE A 352 4.52 -12.15 -17.15
C PHE A 352 4.06 -10.79 -17.69
N ILE A 353 2.87 -10.78 -18.29
CA ILE A 353 2.20 -9.55 -18.72
C ILE A 353 1.01 -9.34 -17.82
N ARG A 354 1.03 -8.24 -17.07
CA ARG A 354 -0.09 -7.87 -16.20
C ARG A 354 -1.34 -7.63 -17.06
N PHE A 355 -2.46 -8.21 -16.64
CA PHE A 355 -3.75 -8.11 -17.35
C PHE A 355 -3.80 -8.75 -18.74
N ALA A 356 -2.91 -9.70 -19.07
CA ALA A 356 -2.88 -10.37 -20.38
C ALA A 356 -4.22 -10.96 -20.84
N ASP A 357 -5.11 -11.31 -19.90
CA ASP A 357 -6.45 -11.83 -20.20
C ASP A 357 -7.34 -10.82 -20.94
N PHE A 358 -7.06 -9.51 -20.85
CA PHE A 358 -7.78 -8.48 -21.61
C PHE A 358 -7.45 -8.47 -23.11
N CYS A 359 -6.36 -9.13 -23.52
CA CYS A 359 -6.00 -9.31 -24.93
C CYS A 359 -6.56 -10.60 -25.55
N ARG A 360 -7.23 -11.45 -24.75
CA ARG A 360 -7.76 -12.74 -25.21
C ARG A 360 -9.16 -12.67 -25.80
#